data_AF-A0A0P9GHF6-F1
#
_entry.id   AF-A0A0P9GHF6-F1
#
_cell.length_a   1.000
_cell.length_b   1.000
_cell.length_c   1.000
_cell.angle_alpha   90.00
_cell.angle_beta   90.00
_cell.angle_gamma   90.00
#
_symmetry.space_group_name_H-M   'P 1'
#
loop_
_entity.id
_entity.type
_entity.pdbx_description
1 polymer ?
#
loop_
_entity_poly.entity_id
_entity_poly.type
_entity_poly.pdbx_seq_one_letter_code
_entity_poly.pdbx_strand_id
1 'polypeptide(L)'
;MYSENSRQGIRTLLQEAALRYQRAAEEALDSAHGDHYRERAALLEELIGQLGTRLEGPAPVGAPAPARPPSPESADTRGDSR
;
A
#
# COMPACT_ATOMS: atom_id res chain seq x y z
N MET A 1 16.61 0.02 -15.95
CA MET A 1 15.65 0.07 -14.83
C MET A 1 14.69 1.22 -15.09
N TYR A 2 13.37 1.02 -15.01
CA TYR A 2 12.41 2.13 -15.09
C TYR A 2 12.56 3.02 -13.84
N SER A 3 12.63 4.33 -14.03
CA SER A 3 12.73 5.28 -12.92
C SER A 3 11.50 5.15 -12.00
N GLU A 4 11.66 5.49 -10.73
CA GLU A 4 10.58 5.55 -9.74
C GLU A 4 9.38 6.36 -10.29
N ASN A 5 9.68 7.45 -10.99
CA ASN A 5 8.71 8.32 -11.64
C ASN A 5 7.91 7.62 -12.76
N SER A 6 8.58 6.78 -13.57
CA SER A 6 7.89 5.95 -14.57
C SER A 6 6.98 4.90 -13.93
N ARG A 7 7.37 4.31 -12.79
CA ARG A 7 6.55 3.32 -12.07
C ARG A 7 5.30 3.96 -11.46
N GLN A 8 5.43 5.15 -10.87
CA GLN A 8 4.27 5.92 -10.39
C GLN A 8 3.32 6.28 -11.55
N GLY A 9 3.84 6.74 -12.69
CA GLY A 9 3.03 7.04 -13.86
C GLY A 9 2.26 5.82 -14.39
N ILE A 10 2.92 4.65 -14.48
CA ILE A 10 2.27 3.39 -14.87
C ILE A 10 1.18 3.00 -13.87
N ARG A 11 1.45 3.12 -12.56
CA ARG A 11 0.47 2.81 -11.51
C ARG A 11 -0.79 3.67 -11.63
N THR A 12 -0.64 4.98 -11.85
CA THR A 12 -1.77 5.89 -12.03
C THR A 12 -2.62 5.50 -13.24
N LEU A 13 -1.98 5.18 -14.38
CA LEU A 13 -2.69 4.76 -15.59
C LEU A 13 -3.46 3.44 -15.38
N LEU A 14 -2.87 2.48 -14.66
CA LEU A 14 -3.54 1.22 -14.34
C LEU A 14 -4.73 1.45 -13.40
N GLN A 15 -4.60 2.33 -12.40
CA GLN A 15 -5.71 2.67 -11.49
C GLN A 15 -6.86 3.32 -12.25
N GLU A 16 -6.56 4.26 -13.14
CA GLU A 16 -7.58 4.91 -13.97
C GLU A 16 -8.28 3.90 -14.89
N ALA A 17 -7.53 2.97 -15.49
CA ALA A 17 -8.09 1.92 -16.32
C ALA A 17 -8.99 0.96 -15.51
N ALA A 18 -8.59 0.57 -14.30
CA ALA A 18 -9.39 -0.28 -13.42
C ALA A 18 -10.73 0.37 -13.07
N LEU A 19 -10.73 1.65 -12.71
CA LEU A 19 -11.93 2.42 -12.41
C LEU A 19 -12.87 2.52 -13.62
N ARG A 20 -12.32 2.71 -14.83
CA ARG A 20 -13.12 2.74 -16.06
C ARG A 20 -13.80 1.41 -16.33
N TYR A 21 -13.09 0.30 -16.10
CA TYR A 21 -13.69 -1.04 -16.25
C TYR A 21 -14.74 -1.34 -15.19
N GLN A 22 -14.55 -0.89 -13.94
CA GLN A 22 -15.59 -1.00 -12.91
C GLN A 22 -16.87 -0.26 -13.30
N ARG A 23 -16.75 0.98 -13.78
CA ARG A 23 -17.92 1.73 -14.30
C ARG A 23 -18.56 1.06 -15.49
N ALA A 24 -17.76 0.58 -16.45
CA ALA A 24 -18.28 -0.15 -17.60
C ALA A 24 -19.02 -1.43 -17.20
N ALA A 25 -18.58 -2.10 -16.12
CA ALA A 25 -19.27 -3.26 -15.56
C ALA A 25 -20.61 -2.91 -14.92
N GLU A 26 -20.70 -1.75 -14.26
CA GLU A 26 -21.95 -1.24 -13.66
C GLU A 26 -22.94 -0.76 -14.72
N GLU A 27 -22.44 -0.17 -15.80
CA GLU A 27 -23.25 0.32 -16.93
C GLU A 27 -23.64 -0.78 -17.93
N ALA A 28 -23.01 -1.96 -17.85
CA ALA A 28 -23.29 -3.06 -18.75
C ALA A 28 -24.72 -3.60 -18.54
N LEU A 29 -25.54 -3.53 -19.59
CA LEU A 29 -26.90 -4.09 -19.61
C LEU A 29 -26.90 -5.62 -19.67
N ASP A 30 -25.81 -6.20 -20.17
CA ASP A 30 -25.64 -7.64 -20.35
C ASP A 30 -24.65 -8.18 -19.30
N SER A 31 -25.04 -9.26 -18.63
CA SER A 31 -24.27 -9.83 -17.52
C SER A 31 -22.91 -10.36 -17.97
N ALA A 32 -22.78 -10.92 -19.17
CA ALA A 32 -21.50 -11.44 -19.66
C ALA A 32 -20.49 -10.32 -19.93
N HIS A 33 -20.96 -9.17 -20.45
CA HIS A 33 -20.11 -7.98 -20.59
C HIS A 33 -19.73 -7.41 -19.23
N GLY A 34 -20.67 -7.35 -18.28
CA GLY A 34 -20.40 -6.90 -16.91
C GLY A 34 -19.32 -7.75 -16.23
N ASP A 35 -19.42 -9.08 -16.33
CA ASP A 35 -18.46 -10.00 -15.74
C ASP A 35 -17.08 -9.90 -16.41
N HIS A 36 -17.03 -9.77 -17.74
CA HIS A 36 -15.77 -9.54 -18.46
C HIS A 36 -15.09 -8.23 -18.04
N TYR A 37 -15.85 -7.16 -17.81
CA TYR A 37 -15.28 -5.90 -17.31
C TYR A 37 -14.80 -6.01 -15.86
N ARG A 38 -15.49 -6.77 -15.00
CA ARG A 38 -15.03 -7.06 -13.63
C ARG A 38 -13.73 -7.85 -13.61
N GLU A 39 -13.61 -8.88 -14.45
CA GLU A 39 -12.35 -9.63 -14.61
C GLU A 39 -11.21 -8.72 -15.04
N ARG A 40 -11.44 -7.84 -16.02
CA ARG A 40 -10.43 -6.86 -16.45
C ARG A 40 -10.03 -5.89 -15.34
N ALA A 41 -10.97 -5.40 -14.54
CA ALA A 41 -10.67 -4.56 -13.39
C ALA A 41 -9.81 -5.30 -12.36
N ALA A 42 -10.16 -6.54 -12.03
CA ALA A 42 -9.43 -7.36 -11.06
C ALA A 42 -7.96 -7.62 -11.50
N LEU A 43 -7.73 -7.93 -12.78
CA LEU A 43 -6.39 -8.12 -13.33
C LEU A 43 -5.54 -6.84 -13.22
N LEU A 44 -6.14 -5.66 -13.42
CA LEU A 44 -5.42 -4.40 -13.28
C LEU A 44 -5.07 -4.11 -11.82
N GLU A 45 -5.97 -4.39 -10.89
CA GLU A 45 -5.71 -4.29 -9.44
C GLU A 45 -4.56 -5.21 -9.00
N GLU A 46 -4.51 -6.44 -9.53
CA GLU A 46 -3.40 -7.36 -9.27
C GLU A 46 -2.07 -6.80 -9.77
N LEU A 47 -2.03 -6.27 -10.99
CA LEU A 47 -0.83 -5.64 -11.57
C LEU A 47 -0.37 -4.42 -10.76
N ILE A 48 -1.30 -3.61 -10.25
CA ILE A 48 -1.00 -2.49 -9.34
C ILE A 48 -0.36 -3.00 -8.04
N GLY A 49 -0.89 -4.09 -7.48
CA GLY A 49 -0.33 -4.76 -6.31
C GLY A 49 1.11 -5.20 -6.53
N GLN A 50 1.37 -5.91 -7.64
CA GLN A 50 2.71 -6.39 -8.02
C GLN A 50 3.73 -5.24 -8.22
N LEU A 51 3.27 -4.11 -8.79
CA LEU A 51 4.07 -2.89 -8.92
C LEU A 51 4.44 -2.27 -7.57
N GLY A 52 3.56 -2.36 -6.57
CA GLY A 52 3.79 -1.87 -5.21
C GLY A 52 4.71 -2.77 -4.38
N THR A 53 4.53 -4.09 -4.46
CA THR A 53 5.30 -5.07 -3.65
C THR A 53 6.79 -5.10 -3.98
N ARG A 54 7.23 -4.65 -5.16
CA ARG A 54 8.67 -4.56 -5.47
C ARG A 54 9.41 -3.47 -4.68
N LEU A 55 8.72 -2.61 -3.94
CA LEU A 55 9.31 -1.63 -3.03
C LEU A 55 9.45 -2.15 -1.59
N GLU A 56 8.63 -3.13 -1.22
CA GLU A 56 8.81 -3.88 0.02
C GLU A 56 9.56 -5.17 -0.30
N GLY A 57 10.88 -5.04 -0.52
CA GLY A 57 11.73 -6.18 -0.21
C GLY A 57 11.38 -6.66 1.19
N PRO A 58 11.31 -7.99 1.45
CA PRO A 58 11.01 -8.48 2.78
C PRO A 58 11.95 -7.76 3.75
N ALA A 59 11.38 -7.05 4.73
CA ALA A 59 12.16 -6.45 5.79
C ALA A 59 13.21 -7.48 6.22
N PRO A 60 14.51 -7.14 6.23
CA PRO A 60 15.54 -8.12 6.52
C PRO A 60 15.20 -8.74 7.85
N VAL A 61 14.84 -10.03 7.81
CA VAL A 61 14.63 -10.89 8.98
C VAL A 61 15.99 -10.94 9.67
N GLY A 62 16.27 -9.97 10.53
CA GLY A 62 17.59 -9.81 11.13
C GLY A 62 18.02 -8.40 11.54
N ALA A 63 17.22 -7.33 11.32
CA ALA A 63 17.55 -6.05 11.93
C ALA A 63 17.19 -6.08 13.43
N PRO A 64 18.17 -6.03 14.36
CA PRO A 64 17.86 -5.94 15.79
C PRO A 64 17.04 -4.67 16.03
N ALA A 65 15.95 -4.80 16.78
CA ALA A 65 15.08 -3.69 17.16
C ALA A 65 15.94 -2.52 17.70
N PRO A 66 15.67 -1.27 17.29
CA PRO A 66 16.38 -0.12 17.86
C PRO A 66 16.14 -0.13 19.37
N ALA A 67 17.23 -0.16 20.14
CA ALA A 67 17.18 -0.19 21.59
C ALA A 67 16.31 0.96 22.09
N ARG A 68 15.19 0.61 22.73
CA ARG A 68 14.26 1.55 23.37
C ARG A 68 15.07 2.39 24.36
N PRO A 69 15.06 3.73 24.29
CA PRO A 69 15.76 4.54 25.29
C PRO A 69 15.17 4.25 26.68
N PRO A 70 15.99 4.19 27.74
CA PRO A 70 15.48 3.99 29.09
C PRO A 70 14.58 5.16 29.47
N SER A 71 13.42 4.84 30.05
CA SER A 71 12.48 5.81 30.59
C SER A 71 13.19 6.72 31.62
N PRO A 72 12.95 8.05 31.60
CA PRO A 72 13.50 8.92 32.63
C PRO A 72 12.87 8.55 33.97
N GLU A 73 13.75 8.14 34.90
CA GLU A 73 13.46 7.93 36.32
C GLU A 73 12.71 9.14 36.89
N SER A 74 11.55 8.89 37.49
CA SER A 74 10.77 9.91 38.18
C SER A 74 11.56 10.37 39.40
N ALA A 75 12.08 11.60 39.36
CA ALA A 75 12.70 12.24 40.51
C ALA A 75 11.62 12.50 41.59
N ASP A 76 11.56 11.60 42.57
CA ASP A 76 10.85 11.79 43.83
C ASP A 76 11.67 12.76 44.71
N THR A 77 11.46 14.06 44.54
CA THR A 77 11.96 15.07 45.47
C THR A 77 11.01 15.16 46.67
N ARG A 78 11.12 14.19 47.59
CA ARG A 78 10.65 14.40 48.96
C ARG A 78 11.50 15.46 49.63
N GLY A 79 10.96 16.66 49.70
CA GLY A 79 11.35 17.61 50.74
C GLY A 79 10.88 17.08 52.09
N ASP A 80 11.80 16.99 53.04
CA ASP A 80 11.53 17.27 54.46
C ASP A 80 12.88 17.35 55.19
N SER A 81 13.31 18.58 55.49
CA SER A 81 14.37 18.84 56.47
C SER A 81 13.76 19.74 57.55
N ARG A 82 13.46 19.14 58.70
CA ARG A 82 13.29 19.85 59.98
C ARG A 82 14.10 19.14 61.05
#